data_AF-A0A2S3V306-F1
#
_entry.id   AF-A0A2S3V306-F1
#
_cell.length_a   1.000
_cell.length_b   1.000
_cell.length_c   1.000
_cell.angle_alpha   90.00
_cell.angle_beta   90.00
_cell.angle_gamma   90.00
#
_symmetry.space_group_name_H-M   'P 1'
#
loop_
_entity.id
_entity.type
_entity.pdbx_description
1 polymer ?
#
loop_
_entity_poly.entity_id
_entity_poly.type
_entity_poly.pdbx_seq_one_letter_code
_entity_poly.pdbx_strand_id
1 'polypeptide(L)'
;MQNGFVESFNGRMRDELLNETMFLNLAHARVVIAAWAADYNTERPHSALDYQTPADYARTLATASARLAAREESSAYRALAQPAPTGVNTNRAQAAAG
;
A
#
# COMPACT_ATOMS: atom_id res chain seq x y z
N MET A 1 -15.01 1.19 -6.63
CA MET A 1 -14.07 0.85 -7.72
C MET A 1 -13.11 -0.29 -7.33
N GLN A 2 -13.52 -1.23 -6.47
CA GLN A 2 -12.65 -2.34 -6.05
C GLN A 2 -12.86 -3.60 -6.91
N ASN A 3 -14.10 -3.79 -7.41
CA ASN A 3 -14.47 -4.97 -8.20
C ASN A 3 -13.85 -5.01 -9.61
N GLY A 4 -13.56 -3.87 -10.23
CA GLY A 4 -13.06 -3.83 -11.62
C GLY A 4 -11.67 -4.44 -11.81
N PHE A 5 -10.80 -4.39 -10.80
CA PHE A 5 -9.49 -5.04 -10.84
C PHE A 5 -9.60 -6.57 -10.75
N VAL A 6 -10.45 -7.05 -9.84
CA VAL A 6 -10.71 -8.50 -9.68
C VAL A 6 -11.44 -9.05 -10.90
N GLU A 7 -12.35 -8.27 -11.49
CA GLU A 7 -13.10 -8.65 -12.68
C GLU A 7 -12.20 -8.73 -13.92
N SER A 8 -11.33 -7.74 -14.15
CA SER A 8 -10.37 -7.78 -15.26
C SER A 8 -9.35 -8.91 -15.12
N PHE A 9 -8.86 -9.18 -13.91
CA PHE A 9 -8.02 -10.35 -13.64
C PHE A 9 -8.75 -11.66 -13.97
N ASN A 10 -9.97 -11.84 -13.45
CA ASN A 10 -10.74 -13.07 -13.64
C ASN A 10 -11.13 -13.29 -15.11
N GLY A 11 -11.47 -12.22 -15.83
CA GLY A 11 -11.72 -12.28 -17.28
C GLY A 11 -10.48 -12.76 -18.02
N ARG A 12 -9.33 -12.13 -17.75
CA ARG A 12 -8.06 -12.46 -18.41
C ARG A 12 -7.57 -13.87 -18.10
N MET A 13 -7.70 -14.32 -16.86
CA MET A 13 -7.36 -15.70 -16.46
C MET A 13 -8.23 -16.72 -17.19
N ARG A 14 -9.52 -16.42 -17.38
CA ARG A 14 -10.41 -17.30 -18.13
C ARG A 14 -10.00 -17.39 -19.59
N ASP A 15 -9.81 -16.25 -20.24
CA ASP A 15 -9.60 -16.17 -21.68
C ASP A 15 -8.18 -16.61 -22.10
N GLU A 16 -7.16 -16.34 -21.30
CA GLU A 16 -5.77 -16.62 -21.69
C GLU A 16 -5.21 -17.92 -21.13
N LEU A 17 -5.83 -18.49 -20.09
CA LEU A 17 -5.31 -19.67 -19.42
C LEU A 17 -6.34 -20.80 -19.38
N LEU A 18 -7.49 -20.57 -18.74
CA LEU A 18 -8.40 -21.67 -18.43
C LEU A 18 -9.12 -22.24 -19.66
N ASN A 19 -9.45 -21.39 -20.63
CA ASN A 19 -10.09 -21.81 -21.87
C ASN A 19 -9.09 -22.40 -22.88
N GLU A 20 -7.82 -21.99 -22.81
CA GLU A 20 -6.77 -22.38 -23.77
C GLU A 20 -6.00 -23.64 -23.33
N THR A 21 -6.11 -24.04 -22.06
CA THR A 21 -5.30 -25.12 -21.49
C THR A 21 -6.13 -26.31 -21.06
N MET A 22 -5.88 -27.48 -21.65
CA MET A 22 -6.38 -28.74 -21.12
C MET A 22 -5.47 -29.24 -19.98
N PHE A 23 -6.02 -29.35 -18.78
CA PHE A 23 -5.27 -29.83 -17.61
C PHE A 23 -5.26 -31.37 -17.53
N LEU A 24 -4.07 -31.96 -17.52
CA LEU A 24 -3.88 -33.41 -17.40
C LEU A 24 -4.24 -33.95 -16.02
N ASN A 25 -3.91 -33.20 -14.96
CA ASN A 25 -4.20 -33.52 -13.56
C ASN A 25 -4.00 -32.28 -12.68
N LEU A 26 -4.29 -32.42 -11.38
CA LEU A 26 -4.18 -31.31 -10.43
C LEU A 26 -2.73 -30.78 -10.28
N ALA A 27 -1.73 -31.65 -10.33
CA ALA A 27 -0.34 -31.22 -10.22
C ALA A 27 0.07 -30.36 -11.41
N HIS A 28 -0.31 -30.75 -12.63
CA HIS A 28 -0.13 -29.96 -13.83
C HIS A 28 -0.84 -28.60 -13.73
N ALA A 29 -2.11 -28.59 -13.30
CA ALA A 29 -2.85 -27.35 -13.13
C ALA A 29 -2.17 -26.38 -12.16
N ARG A 30 -1.66 -26.87 -11.02
CA ARG A 30 -0.93 -26.02 -10.07
C ARG A 30 0.31 -25.37 -10.68
N VAL A 31 1.09 -26.14 -11.45
CA VAL A 31 2.30 -25.62 -12.10
C VAL A 31 1.95 -24.56 -13.14
N VAL A 32 0.98 -24.85 -14.01
CA VAL A 32 0.60 -23.93 -15.08
C VAL A 32 -0.01 -22.64 -14.51
N ILE A 33 -0.91 -22.74 -13.53
CA ILE A 33 -1.52 -21.57 -12.90
C ILE A 33 -0.46 -20.72 -12.19
N ALA A 34 0.49 -21.34 -11.49
CA ALA A 34 1.57 -20.62 -10.83
C ALA A 34 2.47 -19.89 -11.84
N ALA A 35 2.82 -20.54 -12.95
CA ALA A 35 3.60 -19.92 -14.02
C ALA A 35 2.87 -18.73 -14.65
N TRP A 36 1.59 -18.88 -14.97
CA TRP A 36 0.78 -17.80 -15.53
C TRP A 36 0.62 -16.64 -14.55
N ALA A 37 0.39 -16.92 -13.27
CA ALA A 37 0.29 -15.88 -12.25
C ALA A 37 1.61 -15.13 -12.05
N ALA A 38 2.76 -15.80 -12.15
CA ALA A 38 4.06 -15.14 -12.12
C ALA A 38 4.21 -14.18 -13.31
N ASP A 39 3.99 -14.68 -14.53
CA ASP A 39 4.07 -13.89 -15.77
C ASP A 39 3.13 -12.67 -15.76
N TYR A 40 1.86 -12.85 -15.36
CA TYR A 40 0.88 -11.77 -15.25
C TYR A 40 1.34 -10.67 -14.27
N ASN A 41 1.97 -11.05 -13.16
CA ASN A 41 2.36 -10.14 -12.09
C ASN A 41 3.73 -9.46 -12.32
N THR A 42 4.65 -10.07 -13.07
CA THR A 42 6.03 -9.57 -13.20
C THR A 42 6.44 -9.16 -14.60
N GLU A 43 5.81 -9.68 -15.66
CA GLU A 43 6.26 -9.43 -17.03
C GLU A 43 5.27 -8.56 -17.83
N ARG A 44 3.98 -8.62 -17.51
CA ARG A 44 2.94 -7.96 -18.30
C ARG A 44 2.65 -6.53 -17.83
N PRO A 45 2.86 -5.50 -18.67
CA PRO A 45 2.42 -4.15 -18.38
C PRO A 45 0.90 -4.01 -18.57
N HIS A 46 0.23 -3.33 -17.63
CA HIS A 46 -1.22 -3.11 -17.68
C HIS A 46 -1.55 -1.64 -17.87
N SER A 47 -2.40 -1.32 -18.85
CA SER A 47 -2.80 0.07 -19.14
C SER A 47 -3.49 0.77 -17.96
N ALA A 48 -4.23 0.01 -17.13
CA ALA A 48 -4.83 0.52 -15.90
C ALA A 48 -3.78 0.91 -14.82
N LEU A 49 -2.55 0.41 -14.95
CA LEU A 49 -1.42 0.70 -14.07
C LEU A 49 -0.37 1.57 -14.78
N ASP A 50 -0.78 2.40 -15.74
CA ASP A 50 0.13 3.25 -16.51
C ASP A 50 1.24 2.45 -17.22
N TYR A 51 0.87 1.27 -17.73
CA TYR A 51 1.77 0.30 -18.35
C TYR A 51 2.89 -0.22 -17.42
N GLN A 52 2.67 -0.20 -16.11
CA GLN A 52 3.51 -0.93 -15.15
C GLN A 52 3.00 -2.36 -14.95
N THR A 53 3.90 -3.22 -14.49
CA THR A 53 3.53 -4.55 -14.00
C THR A 53 2.85 -4.43 -12.64
N PRO A 54 1.99 -5.38 -12.25
CA PRO A 54 1.35 -5.35 -10.93
C PRO A 54 2.37 -5.35 -9.78
N ALA A 55 3.49 -6.07 -9.94
CA ALA A 55 4.57 -6.09 -8.97
C ALA A 55 5.27 -4.72 -8.83
N ASP A 56 5.53 -4.02 -9.94
CA ASP A 56 6.15 -2.70 -9.89
C ASP A 56 5.23 -1.64 -9.28
N TYR A 57 3.96 -1.69 -9.63
CA TYR A 57 2.94 -0.83 -9.04
C TYR A 57 2.84 -1.05 -7.53
N ALA A 58 2.80 -2.32 -7.09
CA ALA A 58 2.78 -2.67 -5.66
C ALA A 58 4.03 -2.17 -4.92
N ARG A 59 5.21 -2.26 -5.54
CA ARG A 59 6.47 -1.74 -4.95
C ARG A 59 6.44 -0.22 -4.79
N THR A 60 5.90 0.48 -5.78
CA THR A 60 5.73 1.94 -5.73
C THR A 60 4.79 2.33 -4.60
N LEU A 61 3.66 1.63 -4.46
CA LEU A 61 2.69 1.85 -3.39
C LEU A 61 3.30 1.58 -2.00
N ALA A 62 4.01 0.47 -1.84
CA ALA A 62 4.70 0.13 -0.58
C ALA A 62 5.76 1.17 -0.19
N THR A 63 6.48 1.70 -1.18
CA THR A 63 7.47 2.76 -0.94
C THR A 63 6.79 4.06 -0.52
N ALA A 64 5.66 4.41 -1.16
CA ALA A 64 4.90 5.60 -0.81
C ALA A 64 4.32 5.49 0.61
N SER A 65 3.75 4.34 0.99
CA SER A 65 3.21 4.13 2.33
C SER A 65 4.31 4.19 3.40
N ALA A 66 5.47 3.59 3.15
CA ALA A 66 6.62 3.68 4.07
C ALA A 66 7.10 5.13 4.28
N ARG A 67 7.12 5.95 3.21
CA ARG A 67 7.48 7.38 3.31
C ARG A 67 6.45 8.18 4.11
N LEU A 68 5.16 7.87 3.95
CA LEU A 68 4.08 8.48 4.73
C LEU A 68 4.22 8.12 6.21
N ALA A 69 4.44 6.85 6.53
CA ALA A 69 4.67 6.39 7.90
C ALA A 69 5.88 7.10 8.54
N ALA A 70 7.01 7.21 7.82
CA ALA A 70 8.18 7.91 8.34
C ALA A 70 7.94 9.41 8.59
N ARG A 71 7.08 10.07 7.79
CA ARG A 71 6.69 11.46 8.00
C ARG A 71 5.81 11.62 9.23
N GLU A 72 4.85 10.73 9.43
CA GLU A 72 3.99 10.69 10.62
C GLU A 72 4.82 10.43 11.88
N GLU A 73 5.76 9.47 11.86
CA GLU A 73 6.67 9.21 12.98
C GLU A 73 7.57 10.40 13.29
N SER A 74 8.15 11.03 12.26
CA SER A 74 8.96 12.25 12.45
C SER A 74 8.13 13.43 12.96
N SER A 75 6.87 13.54 12.56
CA SER A 75 5.91 14.56 13.02
C SER A 75 5.53 14.31 14.48
N ALA A 76 5.16 13.08 14.83
CA ALA A 76 4.83 12.65 16.18
C ALA A 76 6.02 12.86 17.14
N TYR A 77 7.23 12.50 16.72
CA TYR A 77 8.44 12.74 17.50
C TYR A 77 8.69 14.24 17.74
N ARG A 78 8.46 15.09 16.72
CA ARG A 78 8.60 16.55 16.85
C ARG A 78 7.52 17.18 17.73
N ALA A 79 6.29 16.63 17.75
CA ALA A 79 5.22 17.08 18.62
C ALA A 79 5.51 16.77 20.10
N LEU A 80 6.10 15.60 20.38
CA LEU A 80 6.51 15.20 21.73
C LEU A 80 7.77 15.94 22.22
N ALA A 81 8.62 16.41 21.30
CA ALA A 81 9.87 17.09 21.60
C ALA A 81 9.75 18.63 21.76
N GLN A 82 8.56 19.22 21.75
CA GLN A 82 8.39 20.64 22.12
C GLN A 82 8.40 20.75 23.66
N PRO A 83 9.49 21.20 24.30
CA PRO A 83 9.43 21.51 25.72
C PRO A 83 8.45 22.67 25.93
N ALA A 84 7.59 22.55 26.94
CA ALA A 84 6.71 23.62 27.36
C ALA A 84 7.54 24.91 27.56
N PRO A 85 7.09 26.08 27.08
CA PRO A 85 7.80 27.32 27.29
C PRO A 85 7.96 27.53 28.80
N THR A 86 9.22 27.51 29.25
CA THR A 86 9.55 27.71 30.66
C THR A 86 9.30 29.17 30.98
N GLY A 87 8.29 29.41 31.83
CA GLY A 87 8.15 30.65 32.59
C GLY A 87 6.92 31.47 32.26
N VAL A 88 5.85 31.25 33.03
CA VAL A 88 5.17 32.37 33.69
C VAL A 88 5.00 32.01 35.16
N ASN A 89 5.69 32.78 35.99
CA ASN A 89 5.88 32.60 37.41
C ASN A 89 4.60 32.93 38.19
N THR A 90 4.19 32.00 39.05
CA THR A 90 3.16 32.17 40.08
C THR A 90 3.65 33.14 41.16
N ASN A 91 3.18 34.39 41.14
CA ASN A 91 3.24 35.25 42.33
C ASN A 91 1.84 35.55 42.86
N ARG A 92 1.64 35.02 44.07
CA ARG A 92 0.48 35.07 44.96
C ARG A 92 0.35 36.46 45.61
N ALA A 93 -0.90 36.92 45.72
CA ALA A 93 -1.50 37.84 46.71
C ALA A 93 -0.80 39.16 47.06
N GLN A 94 -1.53 40.28 46.88
CA GLN A 94 -1.73 41.26 47.95
C GLN A 94 -3.18 41.75 47.96
N ALA A 95 -3.84 41.54 49.10
CA ALA A 95 -5.01 42.28 49.55
C ALA A 95 -4.53 43.47 50.40
N ALA A 96 -5.12 44.66 50.20
CA ALA A 96 -5.65 45.54 51.25
C ALA A 96 -5.79 47.01 50.80
N ALA A 97 -7.02 47.51 50.99
CA ALA A 97 -7.42 48.80 51.57
C ALA A 97 -7.02 50.15 50.93
N GLY A 98 -8.05 50.96 50.72
CA GLY A 98 -8.04 52.38 50.39
C GLY A 98 -9.41 52.81 49.92
#